data_AF-A0A4C1XKK3-F1
#
_entry.id   AF-A0A4C1XKK3-F1
#
_cell.length_a   1.000
_cell.length_b   1.000
_cell.length_c   1.000
_cell.angle_alpha   90.00
_cell.angle_beta   90.00
_cell.angle_gamma   90.00
#
_symmetry.space_group_name_H-M   'P 1'
#
loop_
_entity.id
_entity.type
_entity.pdbx_description
1 polymer ?
#
loop_
_entity_poly.entity_id
_entity_poly.type
_entity_poly.pdbx_seq_one_letter_code
_entity_poly.pdbx_strand_id
1 'polypeptide(L)'
;MARRAVNTLKEFLLLGQCVPTVKQNAAKIRVKRLELDENLLMYFKEDSFYYCHDPNKNCKTGDIVLIQALPQKLTKLITHEIKEIVYPCGDVTDPITGEKVSKEFYRDDMDKEVEIYGKLKSTFDYKKAPPRGFLSGRQACEPPKNRWSLQLLDTHSPRGVISTLPSYWIEIIDGGHWDTGTLIHWTKFTVAAALVYIL
;
A
#
# COMPACT_ATOMS: atom_id res chain seq x y z
N MET A 1 -26.52 -1.27 -20.90
CA MET A 1 -25.35 -0.92 -21.74
C MET A 1 -24.81 0.48 -21.39
N ALA A 2 -25.62 1.54 -21.49
CA ALA A 2 -25.19 2.93 -21.27
C ALA A 2 -24.51 3.21 -19.91
N ARG A 3 -25.09 2.77 -18.78
CA ARG A 3 -24.48 2.94 -17.44
C ARG A 3 -23.09 2.33 -17.30
N ARG A 4 -22.82 1.19 -17.97
CA ARG A 4 -21.49 0.56 -17.98
C ARG A 4 -20.48 1.40 -18.76
N ALA A 5 -20.88 1.91 -19.93
CA ALA A 5 -20.04 2.78 -20.75
C ALA A 5 -19.67 4.09 -20.04
N VAL A 6 -20.63 4.70 -19.33
CA VAL A 6 -20.37 5.91 -18.52
C VAL A 6 -19.40 5.60 -17.38
N ASN A 7 -19.54 4.45 -16.71
CA ASN A 7 -18.61 4.07 -15.64
C ASN A 7 -17.20 3.77 -16.17
N THR A 8 -17.07 3.13 -17.33
CA THR A 8 -15.75 2.93 -17.96
C THR A 8 -15.08 4.24 -18.37
N LEU A 9 -15.86 5.25 -18.79
CA LEU A 9 -15.33 6.58 -19.06
C LEU A 9 -14.90 7.30 -17.78
N LYS A 10 -15.68 7.18 -16.70
CA LYS A 10 -15.35 7.77 -15.39
C LYS A 10 -14.07 7.20 -14.77
N GLU A 11 -13.73 5.96 -15.10
CA GLU A 11 -12.53 5.27 -14.59
C GLU A 11 -11.34 5.33 -15.57
N PHE A 12 -11.46 6.08 -16.67
CA PHE A 12 -10.45 6.05 -17.73
C PHE A 12 -9.08 6.53 -17.27
N LEU A 13 -9.03 7.63 -16.49
CA LEU A 13 -7.79 8.21 -15.97
C LEU A 13 -8.01 8.63 -14.52
N LEU A 14 -7.22 8.07 -13.62
CA LEU A 14 -7.33 8.34 -12.18
C LEU A 14 -5.95 8.67 -11.60
N LEU A 15 -5.94 9.51 -10.57
CA LEU A 15 -4.76 9.77 -9.75
C LEU A 15 -4.94 9.08 -8.40
N GLY A 16 -3.88 8.43 -7.93
CA GLY A 16 -3.92 7.76 -6.65
C GLY A 16 -2.56 7.58 -6.01
N GLN A 17 -2.57 7.08 -4.79
CA GLN A 17 -1.36 6.81 -4.02
C GLN A 17 -1.08 5.30 -4.00
N CYS A 18 0.18 4.91 -4.23
CA CYS A 18 0.61 3.53 -4.13
C CYS A 18 0.58 3.04 -2.66
N VAL A 19 -0.09 1.93 -2.43
CA VAL A 19 -0.25 1.23 -1.15
C VAL A 19 0.55 -0.07 -1.24
N PRO A 20 1.16 -0.56 -0.13
CA PRO A 20 1.93 -1.80 -0.18
C PRO A 20 1.07 -2.99 -0.63
N THR A 21 1.66 -3.85 -1.47
CA THR A 21 1.01 -5.06 -2.00
C THR A 21 1.83 -6.30 -1.76
N VAL A 22 1.11 -7.41 -1.54
CA VAL A 22 1.68 -8.76 -1.50
C VAL A 22 1.78 -9.36 -2.91
N LYS A 23 0.96 -8.87 -3.86
CA LYS A 23 0.89 -9.42 -5.21
C LYS A 23 2.10 -9.05 -6.04
N GLN A 24 2.66 -10.05 -6.70
CA GLN A 24 3.74 -9.87 -7.67
C GLN A 24 3.17 -9.23 -8.95
N ASN A 25 3.98 -8.36 -9.58
CA ASN A 25 3.68 -7.69 -10.86
C ASN A 25 2.42 -6.81 -10.87
N ALA A 26 1.93 -6.41 -9.69
CA ALA A 26 0.79 -5.52 -9.54
C ALA A 26 0.97 -4.55 -8.37
N ALA A 27 0.64 -3.29 -8.62
CA ALA A 27 0.56 -2.25 -7.59
C ALA A 27 -0.90 -2.05 -7.15
N LYS A 28 -1.12 -1.83 -5.84
CA LYS A 28 -2.42 -1.44 -5.29
C LYS A 28 -2.40 0.06 -5.12
N ILE A 29 -3.38 0.71 -5.69
CA ILE A 29 -3.45 2.16 -5.71
C ILE A 29 -4.74 2.57 -5.04
N ARG A 30 -4.61 3.49 -4.09
CA ARG A 30 -5.72 4.10 -3.38
C ARG A 30 -6.07 5.40 -4.07
N VAL A 31 -7.26 5.43 -4.66
CA VAL A 31 -7.85 6.62 -5.28
C VAL A 31 -8.89 7.18 -4.32
N LYS A 32 -8.73 8.45 -3.96
CA LYS A 32 -9.64 9.14 -3.05
C LYS A 32 -10.72 9.85 -3.87
N ARG A 33 -11.98 9.57 -3.57
CA ARG A 33 -13.15 10.25 -4.14
C ARG A 33 -13.83 11.06 -3.06
N LEU A 34 -14.49 12.13 -3.47
CA LEU A 34 -15.32 12.94 -2.59
C LEU A 34 -16.77 12.60 -2.90
N GLU A 35 -17.44 11.96 -1.94
CA GLU A 35 -18.86 11.65 -2.04
C GLU A 35 -19.66 12.62 -1.18
N LEU A 36 -20.76 13.13 -1.72
CA LEU A 36 -21.65 14.06 -1.02
C LEU A 36 -22.63 13.25 -0.19
N ASP A 37 -22.68 13.50 1.12
CA ASP A 37 -23.78 13.04 1.95
C ASP A 37 -24.96 14.02 1.83
N GLU A 38 -26.10 13.54 1.34
CA GLU A 38 -27.30 14.34 1.11
C GLU A 38 -27.96 14.84 2.41
N ASN A 39 -27.73 14.16 3.55
CA ASN A 39 -28.33 14.57 4.82
C ASN A 39 -27.60 15.76 5.44
N LEU A 40 -26.27 15.72 5.39
CA LEU A 40 -25.39 16.74 5.97
C LEU A 40 -24.95 17.81 4.96
N LEU A 41 -25.17 17.55 3.66
CA LEU A 41 -24.69 18.37 2.54
C LEU A 41 -23.18 18.63 2.61
N MET A 42 -22.41 17.61 3.03
CA MET A 42 -20.97 17.67 3.20
C MET A 42 -20.27 16.56 2.41
N TYR A 43 -19.08 16.86 1.89
CA TYR A 43 -18.27 15.88 1.17
C TYR A 43 -17.40 15.06 2.12
N PHE A 44 -17.51 13.75 2.02
CA PHE A 44 -16.65 12.79 2.72
C PHE A 44 -15.67 12.14 1.75
N LYS A 45 -14.51 11.75 2.29
CA LYS A 45 -13.46 11.07 1.53
C LYS A 45 -13.76 9.57 1.52
N GLU A 46 -14.01 9.02 0.35
CA GLU A 46 -14.09 7.59 0.13
C GLU A 46 -12.85 7.06 -0.58
N ASP A 47 -12.27 6.00 -0.02
CA ASP A 47 -11.07 5.37 -0.55
C ASP A 47 -11.45 4.17 -1.42
N SER A 48 -11.13 4.24 -2.71
CA SER A 48 -11.31 3.15 -3.68
C SER A 48 -9.96 2.52 -4.04
N PHE A 49 -9.91 1.19 -4.14
CA PHE A 49 -8.67 0.46 -4.40
C PHE A 49 -8.67 -0.18 -5.79
N TYR A 50 -7.62 0.13 -6.55
CA TYR A 50 -7.41 -0.41 -7.89
C TYR A 50 -6.10 -1.18 -7.97
N TYR A 51 -6.13 -2.35 -8.63
CA TYR A 51 -4.92 -3.10 -8.95
C TYR A 51 -4.47 -2.76 -10.36
N CYS A 52 -3.22 -2.33 -10.45
CA CYS A 52 -2.61 -1.87 -11.68
C CYS A 52 -1.49 -2.79 -12.09
N HIS A 53 -1.36 -3.02 -13.39
CA HIS A 53 -0.28 -3.80 -13.96
C HIS A 53 1.04 -3.03 -13.84
N ASP A 54 2.03 -3.63 -13.17
CA ASP A 54 3.41 -3.10 -13.09
C ASP A 54 4.40 -4.27 -13.06
N PRO A 55 4.88 -4.75 -14.22
CA PRO A 55 5.82 -5.87 -14.28
C PRO A 55 7.20 -5.51 -13.74
N ASN A 56 7.62 -4.25 -13.89
CA ASN A 56 8.95 -3.79 -13.50
C ASN A 56 9.04 -3.34 -12.04
N LYS A 57 7.90 -3.21 -11.35
CA LYS A 57 7.80 -2.70 -9.97
C LYS A 57 8.48 -1.33 -9.82
N ASN A 58 8.26 -0.47 -10.81
CA ASN A 58 8.79 0.88 -10.78
C ASN A 58 8.13 1.71 -9.67
N CYS A 59 6.86 1.41 -9.36
CA CYS A 59 6.11 2.12 -8.34
C CYS A 59 6.46 1.63 -6.95
N LYS A 60 6.76 2.56 -6.05
CA LYS A 60 7.05 2.25 -4.65
C LYS A 60 5.95 2.78 -3.74
N THR A 61 5.88 2.24 -2.54
CA THR A 61 4.84 2.60 -1.56
C THR A 61 4.87 4.08 -1.23
N GLY A 62 3.75 4.78 -1.37
CA GLY A 62 3.61 6.19 -1.04
C GLY A 62 3.79 7.15 -2.22
N ASP A 63 4.20 6.67 -3.39
CA ASP A 63 4.27 7.49 -4.61
C ASP A 63 2.85 7.86 -5.08
N ILE A 64 2.72 9.02 -5.71
CA ILE A 64 1.50 9.46 -6.40
C ILE A 64 1.65 9.13 -7.88
N VAL A 65 0.69 8.38 -8.40
CA VAL A 65 0.76 7.74 -9.70
C VAL A 65 -0.51 8.02 -10.50
N LEU A 66 -0.33 8.19 -11.80
CA LEU A 66 -1.41 8.32 -12.77
C LEU A 66 -1.69 6.95 -13.38
N ILE A 67 -2.95 6.53 -13.29
CA ILE A 67 -3.39 5.24 -13.79
C ILE A 67 -4.41 5.39 -14.89
N GLN A 68 -4.33 4.47 -15.84
CA GLN A 68 -5.18 4.41 -17.01
C GLN A 68 -5.91 3.08 -17.05
N ALA A 69 -7.20 3.11 -17.39
CA ALA A 69 -7.97 1.87 -17.59
C ALA A 69 -7.45 1.11 -18.81
N LEU A 70 -7.23 -0.21 -18.66
CA LEU A 70 -6.86 -1.07 -19.77
C LEU A 70 -8.09 -1.32 -20.67
N PRO A 71 -7.93 -1.36 -22.01
CA PRO A 71 -9.02 -1.67 -22.93
C PRO A 71 -9.56 -3.09 -22.70
N GLN A 72 -8.67 -4.02 -22.31
CA GLN A 72 -9.01 -5.37 -21.92
C GLN A 72 -8.39 -5.71 -20.57
N LYS A 73 -9.21 -6.20 -19.63
CA LYS A 73 -8.75 -6.61 -18.30
C LYS A 73 -7.87 -7.86 -18.44
N LEU A 74 -6.60 -7.76 -18.00
CA LEU A 74 -5.66 -8.88 -18.03
C LEU A 74 -6.09 -10.02 -17.11
N THR A 75 -6.57 -9.68 -15.92
CA THR A 75 -7.02 -10.64 -14.91
C THR A 75 -8.28 -10.09 -14.24
N LYS A 76 -9.02 -10.90 -13.49
CA LYS A 76 -10.21 -10.47 -12.75
C LYS A 76 -9.97 -9.23 -11.86
N LEU A 77 -8.76 -9.09 -11.32
CA LEU A 77 -8.41 -8.05 -10.36
C LEU A 77 -7.63 -6.89 -10.99
N ILE A 78 -6.79 -7.18 -11.99
CA ILE A 78 -5.98 -6.17 -12.68
C ILE A 78 -6.84 -5.48 -13.73
N THR A 79 -7.18 -4.22 -13.46
CA THR A 79 -8.11 -3.43 -14.27
C THR A 79 -7.44 -2.26 -14.96
N HIS A 80 -6.35 -1.74 -14.39
CA HIS A 80 -5.67 -0.54 -14.86
C HIS A 80 -4.19 -0.82 -15.13
N GLU A 81 -3.56 0.10 -15.83
CA GLU A 81 -2.13 0.18 -16.07
C GLU A 81 -1.59 1.48 -15.48
N ILE A 82 -0.32 1.46 -15.07
CA ILE A 82 0.36 2.66 -14.58
C ILE A 82 0.96 3.38 -15.76
N LYS A 83 0.53 4.63 -15.99
CA LYS A 83 1.04 5.45 -17.09
C LYS A 83 2.31 6.17 -16.69
N GLU A 84 2.28 6.86 -15.55
CA GLU A 84 3.41 7.65 -15.06
C GLU A 84 3.38 7.81 -13.54
N ILE A 85 4.57 8.02 -12.97
CA ILE A 85 4.76 8.39 -11.57
C ILE A 85 4.85 9.91 -11.55
N VAL A 86 3.80 10.57 -11.07
CA VAL A 86 3.71 12.04 -11.06
C VAL A 86 4.56 12.62 -9.94
N TYR A 87 4.39 12.09 -8.73
CA TYR A 87 5.18 12.53 -7.58
C TYR A 87 5.78 11.33 -6.86
N PRO A 88 7.11 11.14 -6.94
CA PRO A 88 7.77 10.16 -6.12
C PRO A 88 7.77 10.61 -4.66
N CYS A 89 7.71 9.65 -3.74
CA CYS A 89 7.84 9.96 -2.31
C CYS A 89 9.29 10.38 -2.01
N GLY A 90 9.49 11.60 -1.50
CA GLY A 90 10.81 12.15 -1.17
C GLY A 90 11.17 13.35 -2.04
N ASP A 91 11.93 13.13 -3.11
CA ASP A 91 12.32 14.15 -4.08
C ASP A 91 11.14 14.60 -4.96
N VAL A 92 10.34 15.52 -4.44
CA VAL A 92 9.27 16.17 -5.21
C VAL A 92 9.83 17.33 -6.03
N THR A 93 9.48 17.35 -7.31
CA THR A 93 9.76 18.45 -8.24
C THR A 93 8.50 19.28 -8.43
N ASP A 94 8.64 20.60 -8.34
CA ASP A 94 7.54 21.53 -8.65
C ASP A 94 7.21 21.44 -10.15
N PRO A 95 5.96 21.19 -10.56
CA PRO A 95 5.59 21.14 -11.97
C PRO A 95 5.70 22.48 -12.69
N ILE A 96 5.73 23.62 -11.98
CA ILE A 96 5.77 24.95 -12.60
C ILE A 96 7.22 25.39 -12.85
N THR A 97 8.08 25.32 -11.83
CA THR A 97 9.47 25.78 -11.93
C THR A 97 10.44 24.66 -12.32
N GLY A 98 10.09 23.39 -12.10
CA GLY A 98 10.99 22.25 -12.29
C GLY A 98 12.03 22.10 -11.17
N GLU A 99 12.01 22.98 -10.18
CA GLU A 99 12.95 22.94 -9.05
C GLU A 99 12.52 21.91 -8.00
N LYS A 100 13.50 21.41 -7.24
CA LYS A 100 13.22 20.48 -6.14
C LYS A 100 12.73 21.24 -4.92
N VAL A 101 11.64 20.76 -4.34
CA VAL A 101 11.00 21.38 -3.17
C VAL A 101 11.18 20.49 -1.95
N SER A 102 11.31 21.11 -0.79
CA SER A 102 11.20 20.45 0.51
C SER A 102 10.06 21.11 1.29
N LYS A 103 8.92 20.42 1.37
CA LYS A 103 7.66 20.93 1.94
C LYS A 103 7.18 22.21 1.24
N GLU A 104 7.46 23.37 1.84
CA GLU A 104 7.00 24.69 1.41
C GLU A 104 8.13 25.52 0.78
N PHE A 105 9.38 25.09 0.94
CA PHE A 105 10.56 25.86 0.51
C PHE A 105 11.27 25.18 -0.65
N TYR A 106 11.78 25.99 -1.58
CA TYR A 106 12.72 25.52 -2.60
C TYR A 106 14.05 25.14 -1.94
N ARG A 107 14.66 24.05 -2.41
CA ARG A 107 15.92 23.56 -1.84
C ARG A 107 17.06 24.57 -1.98
N ASP A 108 17.07 25.31 -3.09
CA ASP A 108 18.12 26.29 -3.37
C ASP A 108 18.05 27.48 -2.40
N ASP A 109 16.86 27.88 -1.98
CA ASP A 109 16.70 28.96 -1.00
C ASP A 109 17.12 28.51 0.40
N MET A 110 16.80 27.26 0.78
CA MET A 110 17.29 26.67 2.02
C MET A 110 18.83 26.61 2.04
N ASP A 111 19.46 26.26 0.92
CA ASP A 111 20.92 26.20 0.81
C ASP A 111 21.54 27.61 0.98
N LYS A 112 20.92 28.66 0.41
CA LYS A 112 21.36 30.06 0.59
C LYS A 112 21.22 30.51 2.04
N GLU A 113 20.11 30.21 2.70
CA GLU A 113 19.92 30.53 4.12
C GLU A 113 20.98 29.86 4.99
N VAL A 114 21.23 28.56 4.74
CA VAL A 114 22.28 27.80 5.42
C VAL A 114 23.67 28.39 5.19
N GLU A 115 23.95 28.94 4.01
CA GLU A 115 25.21 29.63 3.71
C GLU A 115 25.34 30.96 4.47
N ILE A 116 24.25 31.72 4.61
CA ILE A 116 24.21 32.99 5.35
C ILE A 116 24.41 32.75 6.86
N TYR A 117 23.70 31.78 7.44
CA TYR A 117 23.74 31.51 8.88
C TYR A 117 24.93 30.62 9.29
N GLY A 118 25.56 29.93 8.34
CA GLY A 118 26.66 29.02 8.57
C GLY A 118 26.21 27.56 8.69
N LYS A 119 26.98 26.65 8.06
CA LYS A 119 26.69 25.21 8.04
C LYS A 119 27.02 24.56 9.40
N LEU A 120 26.03 23.89 9.99
CA LEU A 120 26.20 23.05 11.16
C LEU A 120 26.52 21.61 10.75
N LYS A 121 27.16 20.84 11.64
CA LYS A 121 27.42 19.40 11.40
C LYS A 121 26.14 18.57 11.30
N SER A 122 25.03 19.06 11.86
CA SER A 122 23.70 18.44 11.80
C SER A 122 22.91 18.82 10.56
N THR A 123 23.38 19.76 9.75
CA THR A 123 22.68 20.20 8.54
C THR A 123 22.60 19.06 7.53
N PHE A 124 21.43 18.89 6.93
CA PHE A 124 21.16 17.80 6.00
C PHE A 124 21.58 18.17 4.57
N ASP A 125 22.50 17.39 3.98
CA ASP A 125 22.98 17.60 2.61
C ASP A 125 22.11 16.88 1.57
N TYR A 126 21.23 17.62 0.89
CA TYR A 126 20.36 17.06 -0.15
C TYR A 126 21.13 16.50 -1.37
N LYS A 127 22.31 17.05 -1.69
CA LYS A 127 23.14 16.59 -2.83
C LYS A 127 23.71 15.18 -2.61
N LYS A 128 23.95 14.80 -1.36
CA LYS A 128 24.47 13.49 -0.97
C LYS A 128 23.35 12.47 -0.70
N ALA A 129 22.16 12.96 -0.37
CA ALA A 129 21.04 12.11 -0.02
C ALA A 129 20.55 11.29 -1.23
N PRO A 130 20.16 10.02 -1.04
CA PRO A 130 19.48 9.27 -2.08
C PRO A 130 18.12 9.92 -2.42
N PRO A 131 17.57 9.73 -3.64
CA PRO A 131 16.36 10.43 -4.11
C PRO A 131 15.10 10.23 -3.23
N ARG A 132 15.04 9.12 -2.49
CA ARG A 132 13.93 8.78 -1.58
C ARG A 132 14.29 9.01 -0.11
N GLY A 133 15.41 9.67 0.13
CA GLY A 133 16.01 9.84 1.45
C GLY A 133 16.20 8.51 2.17
N PHE A 134 16.03 8.54 3.49
CA PHE A 134 16.22 7.39 4.38
C PHE A 134 15.29 6.18 4.09
N LEU A 135 14.19 6.40 3.38
CA LEU A 135 13.24 5.36 3.01
C LEU A 135 13.69 4.54 1.79
N SER A 136 14.78 4.93 1.11
CA SER A 136 15.34 4.15 0.01
C SER A 136 15.84 2.78 0.49
N GLY A 137 15.36 1.70 -0.13
CA GLY A 137 15.81 0.33 0.16
C GLY A 137 15.18 -0.33 1.38
N ARG A 138 14.39 0.41 2.17
CA ARG A 138 13.54 -0.18 3.22
C ARG A 138 12.23 -0.62 2.58
N GLN A 139 11.93 -1.92 2.61
CA GLN A 139 10.59 -2.40 2.27
C GLN A 139 9.58 -1.80 3.26
N ALA A 140 8.47 -1.31 2.71
CA ALA A 140 7.38 -0.80 3.51
C ALA A 140 6.78 -1.96 4.32
N CYS A 141 7.00 -1.93 5.63
CA CYS A 141 6.40 -2.80 6.64
C CYS A 141 6.23 -4.24 6.15
N GLU A 142 7.31 -4.91 5.69
CA GLU A 142 7.27 -6.37 5.78
C GLU A 142 7.12 -6.70 7.27
N PRO A 143 6.10 -7.48 7.68
CA PRO A 143 6.04 -7.93 9.06
C PRO A 143 7.36 -8.64 9.37
N PRO A 144 7.94 -8.43 10.57
CA PRO A 144 9.20 -9.07 10.92
C PRO A 144 9.08 -10.58 10.70
N LYS A 145 10.04 -11.17 9.98
CA LYS A 145 10.03 -12.57 9.53
C LYS A 145 9.83 -13.60 10.65
N ASN A 146 9.98 -13.20 11.90
CA ASN A 146 9.97 -14.04 13.09
C ASN A 146 8.95 -13.59 14.17
N ARG A 147 7.87 -12.91 13.79
CA ARG A 147 6.77 -12.60 14.73
C ARG A 147 5.43 -13.03 14.15
N TRP A 148 5.08 -14.31 14.36
CA TRP A 148 3.72 -14.88 14.41
C TRP A 148 2.66 -13.96 13.80
N SER A 149 2.66 -13.84 12.47
CA SER A 149 1.74 -12.94 11.79
C SER A 149 0.44 -13.69 11.53
N LEU A 150 -0.52 -13.52 12.43
CA LEU A 150 -1.93 -13.73 12.13
C LEU A 150 -2.31 -12.77 10.99
N GLN A 151 -2.27 -13.25 9.74
CA GLN A 151 -2.80 -12.49 8.62
C GLN A 151 -4.32 -12.61 8.64
N LEU A 152 -5.01 -11.58 9.09
CA LEU A 152 -6.41 -11.37 8.72
C LEU A 152 -6.42 -11.08 7.22
N LEU A 153 -6.76 -12.11 6.44
CA LEU A 153 -7.18 -11.93 5.06
C LEU A 153 -8.44 -11.06 5.10
N ASP A 154 -8.44 -9.91 4.44
CA ASP A 154 -9.67 -9.14 4.19
C ASP A 154 -10.59 -9.97 3.28
N THR A 155 -11.31 -10.92 3.87
CA THR A 155 -12.43 -11.60 3.23
C THR A 155 -13.61 -10.64 3.24
N HIS A 156 -13.64 -9.70 2.30
CA HIS A 156 -14.93 -9.13 1.90
C HIS A 156 -15.76 -10.25 1.27
N SER A 157 -16.51 -10.97 2.12
CA SER A 157 -17.62 -11.81 1.70
C SER A 157 -18.63 -10.92 0.98
N PRO A 158 -19.07 -11.27 -0.24
CA PRO A 158 -20.09 -10.51 -0.96
C PRO A 158 -21.49 -10.63 -0.34
N ARG A 159 -21.63 -11.34 0.79
CA ARG A 159 -22.86 -11.49 1.56
C ARG A 159 -22.52 -11.10 2.98
N GLY A 160 -23.01 -9.94 3.43
CA GLY A 160 -22.72 -9.35 4.75
C GLY A 160 -23.16 -10.21 5.93
N VAL A 161 -22.43 -11.29 6.19
CA VAL A 161 -22.57 -12.15 7.35
C VAL A 161 -21.26 -12.05 8.12
N ILE A 162 -21.30 -11.37 9.26
CA ILE A 162 -20.22 -11.32 10.23
C ILE A 162 -20.27 -12.66 10.98
N SER A 163 -19.41 -13.61 10.63
CA SER A 163 -19.22 -14.82 11.42
C SER A 163 -18.47 -14.48 12.70
N THR A 164 -19.08 -14.73 13.86
CA THR A 164 -18.61 -14.30 15.20
C THR A 164 -17.48 -15.12 15.80
N LEU A 165 -16.81 -15.98 15.02
CA LEU A 165 -15.64 -16.74 15.50
C LEU A 165 -14.56 -16.76 14.42
N PRO A 166 -13.33 -16.30 14.72
CA PRO A 166 -12.23 -16.34 13.78
C PRO A 166 -11.72 -17.78 13.64
N SER A 167 -11.92 -18.38 12.47
CA SER A 167 -11.32 -19.65 12.08
C SER A 167 -9.85 -19.40 11.70
N TYR A 168 -8.90 -19.86 12.52
CA TYR A 168 -7.47 -19.78 12.19
C TYR A 168 -6.99 -21.07 11.51
N TRP A 169 -6.42 -20.93 10.31
CA TRP A 169 -5.57 -21.94 9.68
C TRP A 169 -4.16 -21.78 10.23
N ILE A 170 -3.59 -22.86 10.77
CA ILE A 170 -2.19 -22.91 11.22
C ILE A 170 -1.47 -23.89 10.30
N GLU A 171 -0.59 -23.38 9.44
CA GLU A 171 0.39 -24.19 8.73
C GLU A 171 1.72 -24.12 9.51
N ILE A 172 2.18 -25.25 10.02
CA ILE A 172 3.52 -25.39 10.62
C ILE A 172 4.48 -25.68 9.47
N ILE A 173 5.35 -24.73 9.16
CA ILE A 173 6.46 -24.94 8.22
C ILE A 173 7.71 -25.23 9.06
N ASP A 174 7.94 -26.50 9.34
CA ASP A 174 9.26 -26.98 9.77
C ASP A 174 10.02 -27.46 8.52
N GLY A 175 11.10 -26.76 8.17
CA GLY A 175 12.21 -27.39 7.45
C GLY A 175 11.95 -27.96 6.05
N GLY A 176 10.99 -27.44 5.27
CA GLY A 176 10.98 -27.66 3.81
C GLY A 176 10.53 -29.04 3.30
N HIS A 177 9.60 -29.70 4.00
CA HIS A 177 8.91 -30.90 3.47
C HIS A 177 7.39 -30.70 3.51
N TRP A 178 6.71 -31.02 2.40
CA TRP A 178 5.25 -30.90 2.28
C TRP A 178 4.61 -32.26 2.58
N ASP A 179 4.05 -32.45 3.77
CA ASP A 179 3.17 -33.60 4.05
C ASP A 179 1.73 -33.13 4.28
N THR A 180 0.81 -33.73 3.53
CA THR A 180 -0.62 -33.42 3.60
C THR A 180 -1.30 -34.06 4.81
N GLY A 181 -1.89 -33.21 5.66
CA GLY A 181 -3.22 -33.47 6.24
C GLY A 181 -3.29 -33.82 7.73
N THR A 182 -3.85 -32.91 8.55
CA THR A 182 -4.82 -33.27 9.60
C THR A 182 -5.65 -32.05 10.03
N LEU A 183 -6.98 -32.20 10.08
CA LEU A 183 -7.93 -31.16 10.51
C LEU A 183 -8.22 -31.35 12.01
N ILE A 184 -7.71 -30.47 12.87
CA ILE A 184 -7.84 -30.60 14.34
C ILE A 184 -8.99 -29.72 14.83
N HIS A 185 -10.06 -30.34 15.34
CA HIS A 185 -11.21 -29.67 15.98
C HIS A 185 -10.93 -29.41 17.47
N TRP A 186 -11.25 -28.21 17.95
CA TRP A 186 -11.06 -27.74 19.33
C TRP A 186 -12.03 -28.40 20.35
N THR A 187 -11.80 -29.66 20.71
CA THR A 187 -12.48 -30.28 21.88
C THR A 187 -11.55 -30.97 22.87
N LYS A 188 -10.23 -30.95 22.68
CA LYS A 188 -9.28 -31.72 23.52
C LYS A 188 -8.18 -30.92 24.23
N PHE A 189 -8.20 -29.59 24.20
CA PHE A 189 -7.11 -28.79 24.79
C PHE A 189 -7.26 -28.38 26.25
N THR A 190 -8.37 -28.74 26.92
CA THR A 190 -8.60 -28.37 28.33
C THR A 190 -8.06 -29.36 29.36
N VAL A 191 -7.60 -30.56 28.97
CA VAL A 191 -7.17 -31.59 29.95
C VAL A 191 -5.63 -31.74 30.05
N ALA A 192 -4.87 -31.36 29.02
CA ALA A 192 -3.42 -31.60 28.99
C ALA A 192 -2.58 -30.60 29.81
N ALA A 193 -3.11 -29.41 30.11
CA ALA A 193 -2.40 -28.39 30.88
C ALA A 193 -2.32 -28.67 32.40
N ALA A 194 -3.07 -29.66 32.90
CA ALA A 194 -3.12 -29.97 34.33
C ALA A 194 -2.09 -31.03 34.79
N LEU A 195 -1.35 -31.68 33.88
CA LEU A 195 -0.49 -32.83 34.20
C LEU A 195 1.03 -32.54 34.15
N VAL A 196 1.45 -31.30 33.88
CA VAL A 196 2.88 -30.93 33.80
C VAL A 196 3.36 -30.18 35.06
N TYR A 197 2.53 -30.05 36.09
CA TYR A 197 2.90 -29.40 37.36
C TYR A 197 3.03 -30.34 38.58
N ILE A 198 3.00 -31.66 38.37
CA ILE A 198 3.32 -32.65 39.40
C ILE A 198 4.20 -33.72 38.76
N LEU A 199 5.51 -33.48 38.76
CA LEU A 199 6.65 -34.42 38.94
C LEU A 199 7.96 -33.73 38.57
#